data_AF-A0A1Y2M3L3-F1
#
_entry.id   AF-A0A1Y2M3L3-F1
#
_cell.length_a   1.000
_cell.length_b   1.000
_cell.length_c   1.000
_cell.angle_alpha   90.00
_cell.angle_beta   90.00
_cell.angle_gamma   90.00
#
_symmetry.space_group_name_H-M   'P 1'
#
loop_
_entity.id
_entity.type
_entity.pdbx_description
1 polymer ?
#
loop_
_entity_poly.entity_id
_entity_poly.type
_entity_poly.pdbx_seq_one_letter_code
_entity_poly.pdbx_strand_id
1 'polypeptide(L)'
;MCHWIATDVSVTPRTFSILPLPEHGLVEQGVEEASNPDDVVEYKPPGPPPKTGKHRYVFLVFAPRNGTTEALHLSAPKDRQHWGTGEKGGGVRDWAEVNELVPVAANFVYAKNKKQ
;
A
#
# COMPACT_ATOMS: atom_id res chain seq x y z
N MET A 1 -7.70 -4.46 -11.19
CA MET A 1 -6.74 -3.53 -11.83
C MET A 1 -5.74 -3.10 -10.77
N CYS A 2 -4.46 -2.96 -11.12
CA CYS A 2 -3.45 -2.32 -10.28
C CYS A 2 -3.57 -0.80 -10.37
N HIS A 3 -3.83 -0.15 -9.23
CA HIS A 3 -3.94 1.31 -9.15
C HIS A 3 -2.63 1.98 -8.74
N TRP A 4 -1.85 1.35 -7.87
CA TRP A 4 -0.65 1.93 -7.29
C TRP A 4 0.18 0.83 -6.62
N ILE A 5 1.50 0.91 -6.73
CA ILE A 5 2.46 0.11 -5.97
C ILE A 5 3.59 1.04 -5.58
N ALA A 6 3.85 1.15 -4.28
CA ALA A 6 4.95 1.91 -3.73
C ALA A 6 5.79 1.03 -2.80
N THR A 7 7.09 1.29 -2.76
CA THR A 7 8.09 0.63 -1.92
C THR A 7 8.80 1.65 -1.05
N ASP A 8 9.68 1.17 -0.16
CA ASP A 8 10.52 2.00 0.71
C ASP A 8 9.71 2.97 1.58
N VAL A 9 8.53 2.49 2.00
CA VAL A 9 7.63 3.20 2.90
C VAL A 9 8.26 3.21 4.30
N SER A 10 8.68 4.38 4.74
CA SER A 10 9.24 4.55 6.09
C SER A 10 8.15 4.32 7.15
N VAL A 11 8.42 3.43 8.10
CA VAL A 11 7.59 3.23 9.29
C VAL A 11 8.17 4.11 10.38
N THR A 12 7.47 5.18 10.76
CA THR A 12 7.90 6.02 11.88
C THR A 12 7.86 5.18 13.17
N PRO A 13 8.99 4.91 13.85
CA PRO A 13 8.95 4.25 15.13
C PRO A 13 8.34 5.22 16.15
N ARG A 14 7.08 5.00 16.53
CA ARG A 14 6.48 5.71 17.65
C ARG A 14 7.17 5.25 18.93
N THR A 15 8.22 5.97 19.32
CA THR A 15 8.93 5.71 20.56
C THR A 15 8.22 6.46 21.68
N PHE A 16 7.51 5.75 22.54
CA PHE A 16 6.94 6.32 23.77
C PHE A 16 8.03 6.26 24.85
N SER A 17 8.62 7.41 25.19
CA SER A 17 9.61 7.48 26.28
C SER A 17 8.90 7.67 27.62
N ILE A 18 9.13 6.75 28.57
CA ILE A 18 8.54 6.76 29.93
C ILE A 18 9.49 7.45 30.93
N LEU A 19 10.22 8.48 30.52
CA LEU A 19 11.03 9.27 31.45
C LEU A 19 10.15 9.98 32.49
N PRO A 20 10.66 10.31 33.70
CA PRO A 20 9.84 10.79 34.80
C PRO A 20 9.09 12.08 34.41
N LEU A 21 7.75 12.00 34.44
CA LEU A 21 6.79 13.04 34.09
C LEU A 21 7.01 14.35 34.87
N PRO A 22 7.08 15.52 34.21
CA PRO A 22 6.60 16.77 34.78
C PRO A 22 5.13 16.97 34.38
N GLU A 23 4.19 16.45 35.17
CA GLU A 23 2.74 16.77 35.31
C GLU A 23 1.83 17.00 34.06
N HIS A 24 2.34 17.08 32.84
CA HIS A 24 1.61 17.53 31.66
C HIS A 24 1.91 16.66 30.43
N GLY A 25 1.20 15.54 30.34
CA GLY A 25 0.86 14.88 29.07
C GLY A 25 1.96 14.06 28.39
N LEU A 26 1.51 13.06 27.62
CA LEU A 26 2.35 12.33 26.68
C LEU A 26 2.83 13.30 25.59
N VAL A 27 4.14 13.51 25.49
CA VAL A 27 4.74 14.29 24.40
C VAL A 27 5.06 13.32 23.26
N GLU A 28 4.31 13.38 22.16
CA GLU A 28 4.74 12.74 20.90
C GLU A 28 6.05 13.44 20.46
N GLN A 29 7.18 12.75 20.58
CA GLN A 29 8.44 13.24 20.05
C GLN A 29 8.43 13.05 18.52
N GLY A 30 8.43 14.19 17.81
CA GLY A 30 8.92 14.40 16.46
C GLY A 30 8.61 13.33 15.41
N VAL A 31 7.64 13.61 14.55
CA VAL A 31 7.52 12.97 13.24
C VAL A 31 8.78 13.32 12.45
N GLU A 32 9.72 12.39 12.32
CA GLU A 32 10.78 12.52 11.31
C GLU A 32 10.09 12.64 9.94
N GLU A 33 10.57 13.57 9.10
CA GLU A 33 10.01 13.77 7.76
C GLU A 33 9.96 12.42 7.04
N ALA A 34 8.73 11.96 6.76
CA ALA A 34 8.53 10.72 6.04
C ALA A 34 9.19 10.87 4.66
N SER A 35 10.22 10.07 4.39
CA SER A 35 10.76 9.94 3.04
C SER A 35 9.62 9.58 2.11
N ASN A 36 9.54 10.25 0.95
CA ASN A 36 8.56 9.89 -0.06
C ASN A 36 8.83 8.45 -0.50
N PRO A 37 7.80 7.60 -0.59
CA PRO A 37 7.99 6.23 -1.04
C PRO A 37 8.25 6.21 -2.55
N ASP A 38 8.97 5.18 -3.00
CA ASP A 38 9.31 5.01 -4.40
C ASP A 38 8.21 4.25 -5.14
N ASP A 39 7.75 4.82 -6.26
CA ASP A 39 6.69 4.22 -7.07
C ASP A 39 7.24 3.11 -7.99
N VAL A 40 6.83 1.86 -7.73
CA VAL A 40 6.99 0.75 -8.68
C VAL A 40 5.93 0.84 -9.78
N VAL A 41 4.73 1.29 -9.42
CA VAL A 41 3.64 1.62 -10.35
C VAL A 41 2.99 2.92 -9.89
N GLU A 42 3.12 3.97 -10.68
CA GLU A 42 2.55 5.30 -10.40
C GLU A 42 1.06 5.24 -10.06
N TYR A 43 0.62 6.09 -9.12
CA TYR A 43 -0.77 6.16 -8.71
C TYR A 43 -1.71 6.53 -9.86
N LYS A 44 -2.73 5.69 -10.07
CA LYS A 44 -3.86 5.96 -10.97
C LYS A 44 -5.14 6.15 -10.16
N PRO A 45 -5.82 7.30 -10.26
CA PRO A 45 -6.99 7.59 -9.44
C PRO A 45 -8.18 6.66 -9.73
N PRO A 46 -9.10 6.51 -8.76
CA PRO A 46 -10.37 5.82 -8.96
C PRO A 46 -11.16 6.32 -10.17
N GLY A 47 -11.54 5.40 -11.05
CA GLY A 47 -12.29 5.68 -12.28
C GLY A 47 -13.32 4.61 -12.59
N PRO A 48 -14.28 4.33 -11.68
CA PRO A 48 -15.31 3.32 -11.93
C PRO A 48 -16.14 3.72 -13.17
N PRO A 49 -16.50 2.77 -14.06
CA PRO A 49 -17.34 3.07 -15.22
C PRO A 49 -18.75 3.56 -14.83
N PRO A 50 -19.47 4.28 -15.72
CA PRO A 50 -20.86 4.66 -15.49
C PRO A 50 -21.76 3.44 -15.31
N LYS A 51 -22.80 3.57 -14.46
CA LYS A 51 -23.84 2.54 -14.24
C LYS A 51 -23.34 1.17 -13.74
N THR A 52 -22.10 1.07 -13.22
CA THR A 52 -21.58 -0.19 -12.61
C THR A 52 -21.68 -0.22 -11.09
N GLY A 53 -22.26 0.82 -10.46
CA GLY A 53 -22.34 0.91 -9.01
C GLY A 53 -21.00 1.30 -8.34
N LYS A 54 -20.84 0.89 -7.09
CA LYS A 54 -19.64 1.19 -6.28
C LYS A 54 -18.53 0.17 -6.59
N HIS A 55 -17.31 0.64 -6.79
CA HIS A 55 -16.12 -0.20 -6.92
C HIS A 55 -15.28 -0.08 -5.63
N ARG A 56 -14.69 -1.20 -5.21
CA ARG A 56 -13.78 -1.25 -4.05
C ARG A 56 -12.35 -0.95 -4.50
N TYR A 57 -11.68 -0.07 -3.78
CA TYR A 57 -10.27 0.26 -3.94
C TYR A 57 -9.58 -0.20 -2.66
N VAL A 58 -8.83 -1.30 -2.78
CA VAL A 58 -8.23 -2.00 -1.64
C VAL A 58 -6.78 -1.56 -1.51
N PHE A 59 -6.41 -1.13 -0.31
CA PHE A 59 -5.04 -0.88 0.10
C PHE A 59 -4.54 -2.12 0.83
N LEU A 60 -3.39 -2.63 0.42
CA LEU A 60 -2.73 -3.79 1.02
C LEU A 60 -1.31 -3.36 1.39
N VAL A 61 -0.89 -3.71 2.60
CA VAL A 61 0.48 -3.53 3.06
C VAL A 61 1.14 -4.90 3.07
N PHE A 62 2.35 -4.98 2.55
CA PHE A 62 3.13 -6.21 2.47
C PHE A 62 4.43 -6.06 3.26
N ALA A 63 4.89 -7.17 3.81
CA ALA A 63 6.25 -7.33 4.32
C ALA A 63 6.97 -8.40 3.49
N PRO A 64 8.30 -8.31 3.31
CA PRO A 64 9.06 -9.37 2.68
C PRO A 64 8.99 -10.66 3.50
N ARG A 65 8.78 -11.79 2.81
CA ARG A 65 8.61 -13.11 3.43
C ARG A 65 9.82 -13.55 4.26
N ASN A 66 11.01 -13.15 3.85
CA ASN A 66 12.27 -13.43 4.55
C ASN A 66 12.53 -12.50 5.75
N GLY A 67 11.66 -11.52 6.00
CA GLY A 67 11.79 -10.56 7.10
C GLY A 67 12.92 -9.55 6.96
N THR A 68 13.50 -9.40 5.76
CA THR A 68 14.56 -8.40 5.52
C THR A 68 14.07 -6.97 5.73
N THR A 69 14.97 -6.10 6.16
CA THR A 69 14.77 -4.64 6.22
C THR A 69 15.50 -3.91 5.11
N GLU A 70 16.25 -4.63 4.26
CA GLU A 70 16.92 -4.07 3.09
C GLU A 70 15.90 -3.69 2.00
N ALA A 71 16.26 -2.71 1.17
CA ALA A 71 15.43 -2.27 0.06
C ALA A 71 15.11 -3.43 -0.90
N LEU A 72 13.84 -3.50 -1.35
CA LEU A 72 13.36 -4.59 -2.20
C LEU A 72 13.38 -4.19 -3.67
N HIS A 73 13.93 -5.05 -4.52
CA HIS A 73 13.89 -4.88 -5.98
C HIS A 73 12.64 -5.55 -6.57
N LEU A 74 11.48 -4.89 -6.38
CA LEU A 74 10.20 -5.41 -6.82
C LEU A 74 10.01 -5.32 -8.34
N SER A 75 9.41 -6.34 -8.93
CA SER A 75 8.98 -6.33 -10.32
C SER A 75 7.66 -5.58 -10.48
N ALA A 76 7.54 -4.75 -11.51
CA ALA A 76 6.25 -4.17 -11.89
C ALA A 76 5.39 -5.21 -12.63
N PRO A 77 4.07 -5.27 -12.41
CA PRO A 77 3.17 -6.05 -13.25
C PRO A 77 3.22 -5.55 -14.69
N LYS A 78 3.12 -6.45 -15.67
CA LYS A 78 3.22 -6.11 -17.11
C LYS A 78 2.15 -5.12 -17.58
N ASP A 79 0.98 -5.16 -16.94
CA ASP A 79 -0.12 -4.21 -17.18
C ASP A 79 -0.94 -4.05 -15.90
N ARG A 80 -1.67 -2.94 -15.79
CA ARG A 80 -2.60 -2.67 -14.70
C ARG A 80 -3.83 -3.58 -14.77
N GLN A 81 -4.32 -3.87 -15.97
CA GLN A 81 -5.47 -4.74 -16.14
C GLN A 81 -5.06 -6.18 -15.83
N HIS A 82 -5.84 -6.87 -14.97
CA HIS A 82 -5.53 -8.23 -14.49
C HIS A 82 -4.10 -8.40 -13.94
N TRP A 83 -3.45 -7.31 -13.49
CA TRP A 83 -2.06 -7.32 -13.01
C TRP A 83 -1.07 -7.91 -14.04
N GLY A 84 -1.38 -7.82 -15.33
CA GLY A 84 -0.49 -8.29 -16.41
C GLY A 84 -0.43 -9.81 -16.59
N THR A 85 -1.30 -10.56 -15.91
CA THR A 85 -1.38 -12.04 -16.02
C THR A 85 -2.01 -12.51 -17.34
N GLY A 86 -2.81 -11.66 -17.99
CA GLY A 86 -3.52 -12.00 -19.23
C GLY A 86 -4.82 -12.78 -19.02
N GLU A 87 -5.13 -13.22 -17.79
CA GLU A 87 -6.29 -14.05 -17.48
C GLU A 87 -7.28 -13.36 -16.55
N LYS A 88 -8.57 -13.74 -16.64
CA LYS A 88 -9.58 -13.28 -15.69
C LYS A 88 -9.31 -13.92 -14.33
N GLY A 89 -9.22 -13.09 -13.30
CA GLY A 89 -8.98 -13.53 -11.93
C GLY A 89 -7.56 -13.28 -11.42
N GLY A 90 -6.60 -13.05 -12.33
CA GLY A 90 -5.25 -12.67 -11.95
C GLY A 90 -5.20 -11.34 -11.20
N GLY A 91 -4.35 -11.26 -10.18
CA GLY A 91 -4.40 -10.18 -9.22
C GLY A 91 -3.16 -10.00 -8.35
N VAL A 92 -3.36 -9.25 -7.26
CA VAL A 92 -2.30 -8.91 -6.30
C VAL A 92 -1.66 -10.13 -5.63
N ARG A 93 -2.41 -11.23 -5.50
CA ARG A 93 -1.91 -12.47 -4.89
C ARG A 93 -0.78 -13.08 -5.71
N ASP A 94 -0.99 -13.20 -7.02
CA ASP A 94 0.00 -13.78 -7.94
C ASP A 94 1.25 -12.89 -8.00
N TRP A 95 1.05 -11.57 -8.04
CA TRP A 95 2.15 -10.62 -8.01
C TRP A 95 2.95 -10.67 -6.69
N ALA A 96 2.28 -10.78 -5.54
CA ALA A 96 2.94 -10.86 -4.24
C ALA A 96 3.74 -12.16 -4.09
N GLU A 97 3.26 -13.27 -4.67
CA GLU A 97 3.97 -14.55 -4.66
C GLU A 97 5.29 -14.47 -5.43
N VAL A 98 5.28 -13.89 -6.64
CA VAL A 98 6.48 -13.69 -7.47
C VAL A 98 7.52 -12.80 -6.79
N ASN A 99 7.08 -11.82 -5.99
CA ASN A 99 7.97 -10.90 -5.27
C ASN A 99 8.26 -11.33 -3.82
N GLU A 100 7.91 -12.55 -3.44
CA GLU A 100 8.12 -13.11 -2.09
C GLU A 100 7.57 -12.23 -0.96
N LEU A 101 6.37 -11.69 -1.14
CA LEU A 101 5.71 -10.81 -0.19
C LEU A 101 4.61 -11.54 0.60
N VAL A 102 4.37 -11.08 1.83
CA VAL A 102 3.29 -11.54 2.70
C VAL A 102 2.42 -10.34 3.12
N PRO A 103 1.08 -10.39 2.97
CA PRO A 103 0.22 -9.29 3.38
C PRO A 103 0.18 -9.18 4.91
N VAL A 104 0.35 -7.97 5.44
CA VAL A 104 0.34 -7.68 6.89
C VAL A 104 -0.80 -6.77 7.31
N ALA A 105 -1.38 -5.98 6.39
CA ALA A 105 -2.55 -5.16 6.66
C ALA A 105 -3.40 -4.96 5.41
N ALA A 106 -4.68 -4.65 5.61
CA ALA A 106 -5.61 -4.34 4.54
C ALA A 106 -6.60 -3.26 4.99
N ASN A 107 -6.96 -2.38 4.06
CA ASN A 107 -8.09 -1.45 4.20
C ASN A 107 -8.72 -1.20 2.82
N PHE A 108 -9.88 -0.57 2.74
CA PHE A 108 -10.48 -0.24 1.44
C PHE A 108 -11.43 0.95 1.51
N VAL A 109 -11.63 1.58 0.35
CA VAL A 109 -12.63 2.64 0.16
C VAL A 109 -13.52 2.31 -1.04
N TYR A 110 -14.73 2.86 -1.06
CA TYR A 110 -15.60 2.81 -2.23
C TYR A 110 -15.48 4.07 -3.07
N ALA A 111 -15.43 3.93 -4.39
CA ALA A 111 -15.70 5.02 -5.31
C ALA A 111 -16.82 4.65 -6.29
N LYS A 112 -17.56 5.66 -6.76
CA LYS A 112 -18.67 5.52 -7.69
C LYS A 112 -18.52 6.58 -8.78
N ASN A 113 -18.97 6.29 -10.00
CA ASN A 113 -18.99 7.31 -11.05
C ASN A 113 -20.01 8.39 -10.66
N LYS A 114 -19.81 9.65 -11.08
CA LYS A 114 -20.80 10.71 -10.87
C LYS A 114 -22.10 10.44 -11.65
N LYS A 115 -21.98 9.85 -12.85
CA LYS A 115 -23.11 9.41 -13.67
C LYS A 115 -23.48 7.98 -13.27
N GLN A 116 -24.60 7.83 -12.56
CA GLN A 116 -25.10 6.55 -12.06
C GLN A 116 -26.52 6.30 -12.51
#